data_AF-A0A416NF88-F1
#
_entry.id   AF-A0A416NF88-F1
#
_cell.length_a   1.000
_cell.length_b   1.000
_cell.length_c   1.000
_cell.angle_alpha   90.00
_cell.angle_beta   90.00
_cell.angle_gamma   90.00
#
_symmetry.space_group_name_H-M   'P 1'
#
loop_
_entity.id
_entity.type
_entity.pdbx_description
1 polymer ?
#
loop_
_entity_poly.entity_id
_entity_poly.type
_entity_poly.pdbx_seq_one_letter_code
_entity_poly.pdbx_strand_id
1 'polypeptide(L)'
;MPRNSFIQMTKLHNVRGRIYYISSPKKQENLYAVYETTDRNFWTDLAKYNQAEFKKSGTEGKCIEARELIIALPESFTEYPPDRLLQIFTDHFRQTYGTDCIAALHHNKRKTNYHIHLIFSERTLLEQPIEKVATRNMFYDEKGNHVRTKKEILDEEGNIRKRCKVIHKGEVYERQIFSIKDKRFKAENFLDTVKQDYTNLINQYV
;
A
#
# COMPACT_ATOMS: atom_id res chain seq x y z
N MET A 1 -13.77 21.97 -1.48
CA MET A 1 -13.33 20.93 -0.53
C MET A 1 -13.87 21.30 0.84
N PRO A 2 -14.50 20.38 1.60
CA PRO A 2 -15.10 20.72 2.88
C PRO A 2 -13.99 21.11 3.87
N ARG A 3 -14.03 22.36 4.35
CA ARG A 3 -13.03 22.95 5.25
C ARG A 3 -13.08 22.40 6.70
N ASN A 4 -14.01 21.48 7.01
CA ASN A 4 -14.39 21.12 8.38
C ASN A 4 -14.29 19.60 8.69
N SER A 5 -13.46 18.84 7.97
CA SER A 5 -13.32 17.40 8.22
C SER A 5 -12.11 17.12 9.10
N PHE A 6 -12.31 16.49 10.26
CA PHE A 6 -11.24 16.09 11.17
C PHE A 6 -10.39 14.92 10.65
N ILE A 7 -10.93 14.13 9.70
CA ILE A 7 -10.18 13.12 8.96
C ILE A 7 -10.14 13.46 7.48
N GLN A 8 -8.95 13.40 6.89
CA GLN A 8 -8.73 13.52 5.45
C GLN A 8 -8.08 12.24 4.92
N MET A 9 -8.42 11.84 3.70
CA MET A 9 -7.80 10.69 3.04
C MET A 9 -7.09 11.10 1.76
N THR A 10 -5.86 10.65 1.57
CA THR A 10 -5.03 10.92 0.39
C THR A 10 -4.53 9.62 -0.24
N LYS A 11 -4.45 9.58 -1.57
CA LYS A 11 -3.83 8.48 -2.33
C LYS A 11 -2.32 8.70 -2.38
N LEU A 12 -1.54 7.66 -2.12
CA LEU A 12 -0.08 7.72 -2.19
C LEU A 12 0.44 7.05 -3.45
N HIS A 13 1.29 7.76 -4.19
CA HIS A 13 1.97 7.28 -5.39
C HIS A 13 3.45 6.98 -5.17
N ASN A 14 3.96 7.30 -3.97
CA ASN A 14 5.31 7.00 -3.50
C ASN A 14 5.23 6.77 -1.98
N VAL A 15 4.80 5.57 -1.59
CA VAL A 15 4.57 5.23 -0.18
C VAL A 15 5.85 5.28 0.62
N ARG A 16 6.98 4.81 0.07
CA ARG A 16 8.28 4.87 0.75
C ARG A 16 8.72 6.30 1.04
N GLY A 17 8.58 7.18 0.06
CA GLY A 17 8.90 8.60 0.22
C GLY A 17 8.00 9.27 1.25
N ARG A 18 6.71 8.94 1.25
CA ARG A 18 5.77 9.48 2.25
C ARG A 18 6.06 8.97 3.65
N ILE A 19 6.33 7.68 3.81
CA ILE A 19 6.76 7.06 5.08
C ILE A 19 7.99 7.79 5.62
N TYR A 20 9.04 7.95 4.81
CA TYR A 20 10.23 8.69 5.24
C TYR A 20 9.90 10.13 5.62
N TYR A 21 9.01 10.79 4.88
CA TYR A 21 8.62 12.16 5.17
C TYR A 21 7.89 12.30 6.51
N ILE A 22 6.99 11.39 6.87
CA ILE A 22 6.25 11.47 8.14
C ILE A 22 7.06 10.94 9.32
N SER A 23 7.89 9.92 9.14
CA SER A 23 8.55 9.22 10.25
C SER A 23 9.96 9.71 10.58
N SER A 24 10.48 10.69 9.85
CA SER A 24 11.86 11.16 10.02
C SER A 24 11.94 12.46 10.83
N PRO A 25 12.69 12.50 11.95
CA PRO A 25 12.99 13.74 12.66
C PRO A 25 13.71 14.79 11.80
N LYS A 26 14.42 14.37 10.74
CA LYS A 26 15.05 15.29 9.76
C LYS A 26 14.04 16.01 8.85
N LYS A 27 12.78 15.57 8.84
CA LYS A 27 11.72 16.08 7.96
C LYS A 27 10.58 16.70 8.75
N GLN A 28 10.31 16.19 9.96
CA GLN A 28 9.28 16.68 10.87
C GLN A 28 9.91 17.22 12.14
N GLU A 29 9.70 18.51 12.40
CA GLU A 29 10.21 19.19 13.59
C GLU A 29 9.47 18.77 14.87
N ASN A 30 8.16 18.57 14.77
CA ASN A 30 7.31 18.17 15.90
C ASN A 30 6.80 16.73 15.73
N LEU A 31 7.73 15.78 15.58
CA LEU A 31 7.45 14.34 15.54
C LEU A 31 7.54 13.76 16.96
N TYR A 32 6.45 13.17 17.44
CA TYR A 32 6.36 12.63 18.80
C TYR A 32 6.54 11.12 18.87
N ALA A 33 5.96 10.39 17.92
CA ALA A 33 5.99 8.93 17.90
C ALA A 33 5.85 8.39 16.48
N VAL A 34 6.38 7.20 16.25
CA VAL A 34 6.20 6.40 15.02
C VAL A 34 5.87 4.98 15.43
N TYR A 35 4.85 4.40 14.81
CA TYR A 35 4.44 3.03 15.08
C TYR A 35 4.16 2.27 13.78
N GLU A 36 4.67 1.05 13.70
CA GLU A 36 4.60 0.18 12.54
C GLU A 36 4.05 -1.18 12.94
N THR A 37 3.11 -1.67 12.14
CA THR A 37 2.44 -2.96 12.38
C THR A 37 3.11 -4.13 11.63
N THR A 38 4.14 -3.82 10.84
CA THR A 38 4.86 -4.71 9.93
C THR A 38 6.31 -4.25 9.76
N ASP A 39 7.17 -5.09 9.19
CA ASP A 39 8.56 -4.75 8.92
C ASP A 39 8.70 -3.71 7.81
N ARG A 40 9.73 -2.85 7.91
CA ARG A 40 9.98 -1.78 6.91
C ARG A 40 10.08 -2.28 5.47
N ASN A 41 10.55 -3.51 5.27
CA ASN A 41 10.68 -4.13 3.93
C ASN A 41 9.32 -4.34 3.24
N PHE A 42 8.25 -4.58 4.01
CA PHE A 42 6.89 -4.73 3.49
C PHE A 42 6.51 -3.57 2.56
N TRP A 43 6.76 -2.33 2.97
CA TRP A 43 6.41 -1.15 2.18
C TRP A 43 7.20 -1.02 0.89
N THR A 44 8.44 -1.53 0.89
CA THR A 44 9.27 -1.56 -0.32
C THR A 44 8.74 -2.58 -1.32
N ASP A 45 8.37 -3.76 -0.85
CA ASP A 45 7.84 -4.83 -1.69
C ASP A 45 6.42 -4.52 -2.16
N LEU A 46 5.58 -3.91 -1.31
CA LEU A 46 4.26 -3.41 -1.66
C LEU A 46 4.32 -2.38 -2.80
N ALA A 47 5.25 -1.42 -2.73
CA ALA A 47 5.43 -0.40 -3.76
C ALA A 47 5.81 -1.05 -5.10
N LYS A 48 6.83 -1.91 -5.10
CA LYS A 48 7.27 -2.65 -6.30
C LYS A 48 6.14 -3.48 -6.89
N TYR A 49 5.42 -4.22 -6.04
CA TYR A 49 4.33 -5.08 -6.46
C TYR A 49 3.18 -4.28 -7.08
N ASN A 50 2.74 -3.19 -6.42
CA ASN A 50 1.70 -2.32 -6.96
C ASN A 50 2.07 -1.70 -8.32
N GLN A 51 3.31 -1.23 -8.47
CA GLN A 51 3.80 -0.67 -9.74
C GLN A 51 3.84 -1.72 -10.85
N ALA A 52 4.28 -2.93 -10.55
CA ALA A 52 4.29 -4.04 -11.51
C ALA A 52 2.86 -4.39 -11.95
N GLU A 53 1.92 -4.53 -11.00
CA GLU A 53 0.52 -4.84 -11.30
C GLU A 53 -0.17 -3.72 -12.08
N PHE A 54 0.09 -2.45 -11.74
CA PHE A 54 -0.44 -1.30 -12.47
C PHE A 54 0.09 -1.25 -13.91
N LYS A 55 1.37 -1.55 -14.12
CA LYS A 55 1.94 -1.63 -15.48
C LYS A 55 1.30 -2.76 -16.29
N LYS A 56 1.05 -3.92 -15.67
CA LYS A 56 0.39 -5.06 -16.31
C LYS A 56 -1.07 -4.77 -16.68
N SER A 57 -1.77 -3.97 -15.88
CA SER A 57 -3.19 -3.68 -16.13
C SER A 57 -3.43 -2.75 -17.32
N GLY A 58 -2.39 -2.08 -17.84
CA GLY A 58 -2.52 -1.12 -18.95
C GLY A 58 -3.38 0.10 -18.63
N THR A 59 -3.66 0.35 -17.35
CA THR A 59 -4.54 1.43 -16.91
C THR A 59 -3.81 2.77 -16.98
N GLU A 60 -4.49 3.80 -17.47
CA GLU A 60 -3.96 5.17 -17.47
C GLU A 60 -3.90 5.79 -16.07
N GLY A 61 -3.01 6.77 -15.87
CA GLY A 61 -2.88 7.52 -14.62
C GLY A 61 -1.69 7.09 -13.75
N LYS A 62 -1.81 7.29 -12.44
CA LYS A 62 -0.75 7.00 -11.47
C LYS A 62 -1.10 5.80 -10.59
N CYS A 63 -0.16 4.88 -10.45
CA CYS A 63 -0.26 3.76 -9.51
C CYS A 63 -0.52 4.28 -8.09
N ILE A 64 -1.56 3.76 -7.44
CA ILE A 64 -1.81 3.97 -6.02
C ILE A 64 -1.07 2.87 -5.27
N GLU A 65 -0.08 3.22 -4.47
CA GLU A 65 0.73 2.26 -3.69
C GLU A 65 0.13 2.01 -2.31
N ALA A 66 -0.47 3.04 -1.72
CA ALA A 66 -1.10 3.01 -0.41
C ALA A 66 -2.06 4.20 -0.27
N ARG A 67 -2.72 4.31 0.89
CA ARG A 67 -3.51 5.49 1.28
C ARG A 67 -3.04 6.02 2.61
N GLU A 68 -3.33 7.27 2.86
CA GLU A 68 -3.05 7.96 4.11
C GLU A 68 -4.33 8.57 4.66
N LEU A 69 -4.59 8.35 5.94
CA LEU A 69 -5.49 9.15 6.77
C LEU A 69 -4.68 10.20 7.52
N ILE A 70 -5.16 11.44 7.51
CA ILE A 70 -4.68 12.50 8.40
C ILE A 70 -5.80 12.76 9.39
N ILE A 71 -5.59 12.42 10.65
CA ILE A 71 -6.59 12.42 11.71
C ILE A 71 -6.21 13.52 12.71
N ALA A 72 -6.99 14.60 12.76
CA ALA A 72 -6.85 15.63 13.78
C ALA A 72 -7.36 15.09 15.13
N LEU A 73 -6.62 15.38 16.19
CA LEU A 73 -6.93 14.97 17.56
C LEU A 73 -7.28 16.18 18.43
N PRO A 74 -8.07 15.98 19.50
CA PRO A 74 -8.23 16.99 20.56
C PRO A 74 -6.89 17.34 21.21
N GLU A 75 -6.69 18.60 21.61
CA GLU A 75 -5.44 19.03 22.24
C GLU A 75 -5.20 18.34 23.60
N SER A 76 -6.26 17.98 24.32
CA SER A 76 -6.18 17.20 25.58
C SER A 76 -5.46 15.86 25.39
N PHE A 77 -5.34 15.36 24.16
CA PHE A 77 -4.66 14.10 23.90
C PHE A 77 -3.14 14.19 24.07
N THR A 78 -2.59 15.40 24.17
CA THR A 78 -1.17 15.63 24.50
C THR A 78 -0.81 15.20 25.92
N GLU A 79 -1.80 14.98 26.79
CA GLU A 79 -1.60 14.46 28.16
C GLU A 79 -1.32 12.95 28.18
N TYR A 80 -1.65 12.23 27.10
CA TYR A 80 -1.40 10.80 26.99
C TYR A 80 0.03 10.52 26.50
N PRO A 81 0.65 9.40 26.91
CA PRO A 81 1.93 8.96 26.36
C PRO A 81 1.85 8.81 24.82
N PRO A 82 2.67 9.54 24.03
CA PRO A 82 2.55 9.58 22.57
C PRO A 82 2.58 8.22 21.88
N ASP A 83 3.49 7.34 22.28
CA ASP A 83 3.63 5.99 21.70
C ASP A 83 2.38 5.15 21.95
N ARG A 84 1.80 5.25 23.15
CA ARG A 84 0.61 4.48 23.53
C ARG A 84 -0.63 4.98 22.79
N LEU A 85 -0.80 6.30 22.71
CA LEU A 85 -1.89 6.90 21.96
C LEU A 85 -1.83 6.51 20.48
N LEU A 86 -0.65 6.64 19.86
CA LEU A 86 -0.44 6.28 18.47
C LEU A 86 -0.71 4.79 18.21
N GLN A 87 -0.26 3.92 19.13
CA GLN A 87 -0.52 2.48 19.06
C GLN A 87 -2.02 2.19 19.07
N ILE A 88 -2.79 2.77 20.00
CA ILE A 88 -4.25 2.54 20.11
C ILE A 88 -4.96 2.86 18.80
N PHE A 89 -4.70 4.04 18.22
CA PHE A 89 -5.35 4.47 16.98
C PHE A 89 -4.95 3.58 15.80
N THR A 90 -3.67 3.22 15.71
CA THR A 90 -3.16 2.41 14.60
C THR A 90 -3.65 0.96 14.68
N ASP A 91 -3.61 0.36 15.87
CA ASP A 91 -4.08 -1.00 16.10
C ASP A 91 -5.60 -1.09 15.92
N HIS A 92 -6.37 -0.07 16.32
CA HIS A 92 -7.81 0.01 16.04
C HIS A 92 -8.09 -0.10 14.53
N PHE A 93 -7.40 0.69 13.69
CA PHE A 93 -7.56 0.58 12.25
C PHE A 93 -7.13 -0.78 11.70
N ARG A 94 -5.97 -1.28 12.16
CA ARG A 94 -5.47 -2.60 11.74
C ARG A 94 -6.48 -3.70 12.04
N GLN A 95 -7.04 -3.72 13.25
CA GLN A 95 -8.01 -4.72 13.69
C GLN A 95 -9.32 -4.62 12.92
N THR A 96 -9.82 -3.39 12.69
CA THR A 96 -11.07 -3.16 11.95
C THR A 96 -10.96 -3.57 10.48
N TYR A 97 -9.84 -3.29 9.82
CA TYR A 97 -9.71 -3.46 8.36
C TYR A 97 -8.83 -4.65 7.94
N GLY A 98 -8.06 -5.23 8.85
CA GLY A 98 -7.19 -6.37 8.59
C GLY A 98 -6.01 -6.04 7.68
N THR A 99 -5.50 -4.81 7.72
CA THR A 99 -4.39 -4.37 6.87
C THR A 99 -3.23 -3.78 7.66
N ASP A 100 -2.02 -3.97 7.15
CA ASP A 100 -0.83 -3.37 7.73
C ASP A 100 -0.82 -1.85 7.52
N CYS A 101 -0.38 -1.19 8.58
CA CYS A 101 -0.34 0.25 8.78
C CYS A 101 1.02 0.70 9.32
N ILE A 102 1.36 1.95 9.01
CA ILE A 102 2.37 2.74 9.68
C ILE A 102 1.77 4.09 10.02
N ALA A 103 2.01 4.56 11.24
CA ALA A 103 1.55 5.85 11.66
C ALA A 103 2.65 6.70 12.29
N ALA A 104 2.46 8.01 12.25
CA ALA A 104 3.30 8.99 12.92
C ALA A 104 2.44 10.07 13.57
N LEU A 105 2.79 10.46 14.79
CA LEU A 105 2.07 11.44 15.59
C LEU A 105 2.81 12.77 15.60
N HIS A 106 2.15 13.83 15.13
CA HIS A 106 2.77 15.13 14.91
C HIS A 106 2.00 16.27 15.56
N HIS A 107 2.71 17.38 15.72
CA HIS A 107 2.13 18.71 15.66
C HIS A 107 2.45 19.40 14.33
N ASN A 108 1.57 20.28 13.87
CA ASN A 108 1.98 21.25 12.84
C ASN A 108 3.09 22.17 13.38
N LYS A 109 3.76 22.92 12.51
CA LYS A 109 4.88 23.81 12.93
C LYS A 109 4.50 24.79 14.04
N ARG A 110 3.26 25.29 14.04
CA ARG A 110 2.75 26.25 15.03
C ARG A 110 2.27 25.59 16.34
N LYS A 111 2.29 24.25 16.43
CA LYS A 111 1.75 23.46 17.55
C LYS A 111 0.30 23.82 17.90
N THR A 112 -0.53 23.96 16.87
CA THR A 112 -1.98 24.25 17.00
C THR A 112 -2.86 23.15 16.43
N ASN A 113 -2.25 22.05 15.97
CA ASN A 113 -2.96 20.93 15.37
C ASN A 113 -2.19 19.64 15.66
N TYR A 114 -2.63 18.92 16.67
CA TYR A 114 -2.17 17.59 17.01
C TYR A 114 -2.85 16.57 16.10
N HIS A 115 -2.06 15.76 15.38
CA HIS A 115 -2.62 14.88 14.37
C HIS A 115 -1.78 13.63 14.12
N ILE A 116 -2.47 12.57 13.70
CA ILE A 116 -1.88 11.31 13.24
C ILE A 116 -1.87 11.29 11.72
N HIS A 117 -0.71 10.97 11.14
CA HIS A 117 -0.61 10.43 9.80
C HIS A 117 -0.68 8.91 9.90
N LEU A 118 -1.71 8.26 9.35
CA LEU A 118 -1.85 6.82 9.30
C LEU A 118 -1.85 6.35 7.86
N ILE A 119 -0.78 5.70 7.43
CA ILE A 119 -0.64 5.10 6.11
C ILE A 119 -1.02 3.63 6.20
N PHE A 120 -1.86 3.16 5.29
CA PHE A 120 -2.31 1.78 5.23
C PHE A 120 -2.22 1.20 3.82
N SER A 121 -1.96 -0.11 3.75
CA SER A 121 -1.94 -0.86 2.51
C SER A 121 -3.36 -1.12 1.99
N GLU A 122 -3.54 -1.15 0.66
CA GLU A 122 -4.78 -1.67 0.05
C GLU A 122 -4.72 -3.21 -0.15
N ARG A 123 -3.64 -3.87 0.28
CA ARG A 123 -3.38 -5.30 0.09
C ARG A 123 -2.80 -5.91 1.36
N THR A 124 -3.04 -7.18 1.58
CA THR A 124 -2.38 -7.96 2.63
C THR A 124 -1.26 -8.81 2.04
N LEU A 125 -0.20 -9.04 2.81
CA LEU A 125 0.82 -10.03 2.46
C LEU A 125 0.19 -11.42 2.57
N LEU A 126 0.41 -12.27 1.57
CA LEU A 126 -0.06 -13.65 1.61
C LEU A 126 0.89 -14.47 2.49
N GLU A 127 0.32 -15.37 3.31
CA GLU A 127 1.11 -16.31 4.13
C GLU A 127 2.05 -17.15 3.26
N GLN A 128 1.56 -17.56 2.09
CA GLN A 128 2.36 -18.22 1.06
C GLN A 128 2.12 -17.56 -0.30
N PRO A 129 3.16 -17.33 -1.10
CA PRO A 129 3.02 -16.85 -2.47
C PRO A 129 2.16 -17.79 -3.31
N ILE A 130 1.29 -17.24 -4.14
CA ILE A 130 0.56 -17.98 -5.16
C ILE A 130 1.39 -17.96 -6.45
N GLU A 131 1.85 -19.13 -6.88
CA GLU A 131 2.68 -19.28 -8.07
C GLU A 131 1.90 -19.95 -9.20
N LYS A 132 1.95 -19.38 -10.41
CA LYS A 132 1.51 -20.05 -11.62
C LYS A 132 2.71 -20.75 -12.26
N VAL A 133 2.60 -22.07 -12.31
CA VAL A 133 3.61 -22.95 -12.90
C VAL A 133 3.16 -23.37 -14.30
N ALA A 134 4.07 -23.33 -15.25
CA ALA A 134 3.80 -23.74 -16.61
C ALA A 134 3.60 -25.27 -16.67
N THR A 135 2.38 -25.72 -17.01
CA THR A 135 2.06 -27.16 -17.14
C THR A 135 2.63 -27.79 -18.42
N ARG A 136 3.01 -26.95 -19.38
CA ARG A 136 3.67 -27.27 -20.65
C ARG A 136 4.60 -26.11 -21.04
N ASN A 137 5.47 -26.33 -22.02
CA ASN A 137 6.24 -25.23 -22.60
C ASN A 137 5.28 -24.16 -23.18
N MET A 138 5.47 -22.91 -22.79
CA MET A 138 4.73 -21.76 -23.30
C MET A 138 5.66 -20.90 -24.13
N PHE A 139 5.17 -20.43 -25.28
CA PHE A 139 5.95 -19.66 -26.24
C PHE A 139 5.33 -18.28 -26.40
N TYR A 140 6.15 -17.24 -26.41
CA TYR A 140 5.71 -15.86 -26.56
C TYR A 140 6.51 -15.18 -27.66
N ASP A 141 5.80 -14.50 -28.56
CA ASP A 141 6.40 -13.71 -29.64
C ASP A 141 7.13 -12.46 -29.12
N GLU A 142 7.74 -11.70 -30.03
CA GLU A 142 8.47 -10.47 -29.70
C GLU A 142 7.60 -9.35 -29.11
N LYS A 143 6.28 -9.45 -29.24
CA LYS A 143 5.28 -8.54 -28.66
C LYS A 143 4.75 -9.04 -27.30
N GLY A 144 5.10 -10.27 -26.91
CA GLY A 144 4.62 -10.92 -25.69
C GLY A 144 3.29 -11.65 -25.84
N ASN A 145 2.79 -11.87 -27.06
CA ASN A 145 1.60 -12.68 -27.29
C ASN A 145 1.96 -14.17 -27.22
N HIS A 146 1.09 -14.95 -26.59
CA HIS A 146 1.26 -16.40 -26.54
C HIS A 146 1.04 -17.02 -27.94
N VAL A 147 2.03 -17.75 -28.43
CA VAL A 147 1.97 -18.49 -29.70
C VAL A 147 1.92 -19.99 -29.46
N ARG A 148 1.38 -20.74 -30.44
CA ARG A 148 1.03 -22.15 -30.23
C ARG A 148 2.26 -23.05 -30.23
N THR A 149 3.28 -22.70 -31.00
CA THR A 149 4.42 -23.58 -31.30
C THR A 149 5.75 -22.85 -31.20
N LYS A 150 6.81 -23.62 -30.88
CA LYS A 150 8.19 -23.11 -30.88
C LYS A 150 8.59 -22.54 -32.25
N LYS A 151 8.10 -23.12 -33.36
CA LYS A 151 8.46 -22.69 -34.73
C LYS A 151 8.14 -21.22 -34.98
N GLU A 152 7.08 -20.69 -34.36
CA GLU A 152 6.65 -19.29 -34.52
C GLU A 152 7.61 -18.27 -33.88
N ILE A 153 8.52 -18.73 -33.01
CA ILE A 153 9.51 -17.88 -32.35
C ILE A 153 10.95 -18.14 -32.82
N LEU A 154 11.15 -18.99 -33.84
CA LEU A 154 12.48 -19.26 -34.38
C LEU A 154 12.81 -18.34 -35.57
N ASP A 155 14.09 -18.01 -35.74
CA ASP A 155 14.62 -17.43 -36.98
C ASP A 155 14.96 -18.54 -38.00
N GLU A 156 15.48 -18.12 -39.14
CA GLU A 156 15.88 -19.01 -40.25
C GLU A 156 16.99 -19.99 -39.85
N GLU A 157 17.78 -19.65 -38.83
CA GLU A 157 18.86 -20.48 -38.29
C GLU A 157 18.38 -21.43 -37.18
N GLY A 158 17.10 -21.34 -36.80
CA GLY A 158 16.50 -22.16 -35.73
C GLY A 158 16.74 -21.63 -34.32
N ASN A 159 17.25 -20.41 -34.17
CA ASN A 159 17.45 -19.73 -32.89
C ASN A 159 16.20 -18.97 -32.46
N ILE A 160 16.01 -18.75 -31.16
CA ILE A 160 14.88 -17.95 -30.66
C ILE A 160 15.07 -16.49 -31.08
N ARG A 161 14.10 -15.95 -31.83
CA ARG A 161 14.11 -14.55 -32.28
C ARG A 161 14.20 -13.60 -31.09
N LYS A 162 14.92 -12.49 -31.29
CA LYS A 162 15.12 -11.46 -30.26
C LYS A 162 13.79 -11.02 -29.64
N ARG A 163 13.73 -10.93 -28.31
CA ARG A 163 12.54 -10.59 -27.49
C ARG A 163 11.43 -11.65 -27.43
N CYS A 164 11.50 -12.75 -28.19
CA CYS A 164 10.64 -13.89 -27.93
C CYS A 164 11.04 -14.57 -26.61
N LYS A 165 10.09 -15.21 -25.92
CA LYS A 165 10.32 -15.88 -24.64
C LYS A 165 9.78 -17.30 -24.67
N VAL A 166 10.53 -18.22 -24.07
CA VAL A 166 10.05 -19.57 -23.73
C VAL A 166 9.95 -19.65 -22.22
N ILE A 167 8.86 -20.25 -21.75
CA ILE A 167 8.70 -20.66 -20.36
C ILE A 167 8.60 -22.17 -20.39
N HIS A 168 9.55 -22.84 -19.76
CA HIS A 168 9.61 -24.30 -19.77
C HIS A 168 8.59 -24.90 -18.83
N LYS A 169 8.12 -26.10 -19.17
CA LYS A 169 7.27 -26.89 -18.28
C LYS A 169 7.95 -27.02 -16.91
N GLY A 170 7.20 -26.71 -15.85
CA GLY A 170 7.68 -26.73 -14.47
C GLY A 170 8.22 -25.38 -13.97
N GLU A 171 8.41 -24.38 -14.85
CA GLU A 171 8.84 -23.05 -14.42
C GLU A 171 7.68 -22.21 -13.89
N VAL A 172 7.97 -21.45 -12.83
CA VAL A 172 7.08 -20.41 -12.31
C VAL A 172 7.15 -19.20 -13.23
N TYR A 173 6.01 -18.80 -13.81
CA TYR A 173 5.94 -17.64 -14.70
C TYR A 173 5.22 -16.43 -14.09
N GLU A 174 4.48 -16.64 -13.02
CA GLU A 174 3.81 -15.59 -12.27
C GLU A 174 3.87 -15.94 -10.79
N ARG A 175 4.26 -14.97 -9.95
CA ARG A 175 4.30 -15.12 -8.50
C ARG A 175 3.58 -13.94 -7.86
N GLN A 176 2.49 -14.24 -7.18
CA GLN A 176 1.69 -13.29 -6.43
C GLN A 176 2.01 -13.40 -4.94
N ILE A 177 2.52 -12.33 -4.36
CA ILE A 177 2.93 -12.27 -2.94
C ILE A 177 1.97 -11.44 -2.09
N PHE A 178 1.15 -10.59 -2.71
CA PHE A 178 0.12 -9.80 -2.04
C PHE A 178 -1.28 -10.19 -2.52
N SER A 179 -2.29 -9.96 -1.70
CA SER A 179 -3.69 -10.07 -2.09
C SER A 179 -4.02 -9.12 -3.25
N ILE A 180 -5.16 -9.33 -3.90
CA ILE A 180 -5.77 -8.27 -4.71
C ILE A 180 -6.09 -7.05 -3.83
N LYS A 181 -6.23 -5.88 -4.45
CA LYS A 181 -6.61 -4.67 -3.72
C LYS A 181 -8.01 -4.81 -3.13
N ASP A 182 -8.12 -4.51 -1.85
CA ASP A 182 -9.40 -4.45 -1.17
C ASP A 182 -10.23 -3.27 -1.70
N LYS A 183 -11.42 -3.59 -2.20
CA LYS A 183 -12.33 -2.61 -2.80
C LYS A 183 -12.99 -1.73 -1.73
N ARG A 184 -13.04 -2.16 -0.47
CA ARG A 184 -13.63 -1.39 0.65
C ARG A 184 -13.01 -0.01 0.77
N PHE A 185 -11.70 0.11 0.59
CA PHE A 185 -10.96 1.40 0.65
C PHE A 185 -11.28 2.39 -0.48
N LYS A 186 -12.07 1.96 -1.48
CA LYS A 186 -12.55 2.78 -2.60
C LYS A 186 -14.05 3.05 -2.55
N ALA A 187 -14.77 2.41 -1.62
CA ALA A 187 -16.21 2.62 -1.48
C ALA A 187 -16.50 4.08 -1.12
N GLU A 188 -17.58 4.64 -1.66
CA GLU A 188 -17.95 6.05 -1.45
C GLU A 188 -18.14 6.39 0.03
N ASN A 189 -18.73 5.46 0.79
CA ASN A 189 -18.99 5.60 2.21
C ASN A 189 -17.80 5.23 3.12
N PHE A 190 -16.64 4.83 2.56
CA PHE A 190 -15.51 4.38 3.37
C PHE A 190 -15.02 5.46 4.33
N LEU A 191 -14.79 6.68 3.83
CA LEU A 191 -14.28 7.76 4.65
C LEU A 191 -15.29 8.21 5.71
N ASP A 192 -16.59 8.14 5.43
CA ASP A 192 -17.62 8.50 6.40
C ASP A 192 -17.75 7.43 7.50
N THR A 193 -17.59 6.15 7.15
CA THR A 193 -17.51 5.05 8.12
C THR A 193 -16.29 5.23 9.04
N VAL A 194 -15.12 5.53 8.47
CA VAL A 194 -13.90 5.81 9.23
C VAL A 194 -14.06 7.01 10.16
N LYS A 195 -14.71 8.09 9.71
CA LYS A 195 -14.99 9.24 10.59
C LYS A 195 -15.86 8.83 11.78
N GLN A 196 -16.97 8.13 11.54
CA GLN A 196 -17.85 7.72 12.63
C GLN A 196 -17.12 6.82 13.63
N ASP A 197 -16.34 5.87 13.12
CA ASP A 197 -15.55 4.93 13.92
C ASP A 197 -14.51 5.65 14.80
N TYR A 198 -13.73 6.57 14.21
CA TYR A 198 -12.75 7.35 14.98
C TYR A 198 -13.38 8.40 15.90
N THR A 199 -14.55 8.96 15.57
CA THR A 199 -15.29 9.81 16.51
C THR A 199 -15.68 9.01 17.74
N ASN A 200 -16.19 7.79 17.56
CA ASN A 200 -16.52 6.91 18.68
C ASN A 200 -15.28 6.54 19.50
N LEU A 201 -14.16 6.23 18.85
CA LEU A 201 -12.89 5.95 19.53
C LEU A 201 -12.42 7.17 20.34
N ILE A 202 -12.37 8.35 19.74
CA ILE A 202 -11.94 9.59 20.42
C ILE A 202 -12.81 9.85 21.65
N ASN A 203 -14.13 9.74 21.54
CA ASN A 203 -15.07 9.99 22.63
C ASN A 203 -14.93 9.01 23.81
N GLN A 204 -14.22 7.89 23.67
CA GLN A 204 -13.91 6.99 24.80
C GLN A 204 -12.77 7.51 25.68
N TYR A 205 -11.99 8.48 25.20
CA TYR A 205 -10.79 9.01 25.87
C TYR A 205 -10.84 10.54 26.09
N VAL A 206 -11.96 11.18 25.72
CA VAL A 206 -12.25 12.60 26.01
C VAL A 206 -13.16 12.69 27.24
#